data_AF-A0A965A6J6-F1
#
_entry.id   AF-A0A965A6J6-F1
#
_cell.length_a   1.000
_cell.length_b   1.000
_cell.length_c   1.000
_cell.angle_alpha   90.00
_cell.angle_beta   90.00
_cell.angle_gamma   90.00
#
_symmetry.space_group_name_H-M   'P 1'
#
loop_
_entity.id
_entity.type
_entity.pdbx_description
1 polymer ?
#
loop_
_entity_poly.entity_id
_entity_poly.type
_entity_poly.pdbx_seq_one_letter_code
_entity_poly.pdbx_strand_id
1 'polypeptide(L)'
;MASHTVADKAKAFSEVETRVLDATKLAIEKWGVTRFTVADVCDLSDVSRATIYRMFPGGKEVLLEALHVRSLGEFFTTLLDRAEGAKSLEDLLVRSIVSASSQLRDDTHLAMMLATEPGTTLMQFTIDGLSRIVRVAADYLAPLVAEFLPKREADALVEVLARLVISYFLTPSQHFDFTNEASVTKFLRTNININELINN
;
A
#
# COMPACT_ATOMS: atom_id res chain seq x y z
N MET A 1 1.32 -14.23 -18.62
CA MET A 1 1.30 -15.26 -17.55
C MET A 1 2.50 -15.08 -16.60
N ALA A 2 2.63 -13.91 -15.99
CA ALA A 2 3.49 -13.72 -14.80
C ALA A 2 2.56 -13.69 -13.58
N SER A 3 1.90 -14.82 -13.36
CA SER A 3 1.10 -15.07 -12.17
C SER A 3 2.04 -15.60 -11.10
N HIS A 4 1.89 -15.13 -9.86
CA HIS A 4 2.51 -15.66 -8.63
C HIS A 4 3.99 -15.34 -8.38
N THR A 5 4.32 -14.26 -7.64
CA THR A 5 5.55 -14.31 -6.82
C THR A 5 5.59 -13.57 -5.48
N VAL A 6 4.57 -12.83 -5.01
CA VAL A 6 4.59 -12.36 -3.59
C VAL A 6 3.24 -12.45 -2.89
N ALA A 7 2.12 -12.28 -3.60
CA ALA A 7 0.78 -12.50 -3.05
C ALA A 7 0.54 -13.95 -2.56
N ASP A 8 1.32 -14.91 -3.06
CA ASP A 8 1.05 -16.36 -2.92
C ASP A 8 1.70 -17.04 -1.70
N LYS A 9 2.11 -16.28 -0.68
CA LYS A 9 2.57 -16.85 0.61
C LYS A 9 2.11 -16.11 1.87
N ALA A 10 1.09 -15.25 1.78
CA ALA A 10 0.31 -14.94 2.97
C ALA A 10 -0.68 -16.08 3.18
N LYS A 11 -0.50 -16.89 4.22
CA LYS A 11 -1.54 -17.83 4.64
C LYS A 11 -2.81 -17.02 4.85
N ALA A 12 -3.88 -17.34 4.11
CA ALA A 12 -5.16 -16.65 4.27
C ALA A 12 -5.58 -16.75 5.73
N PHE A 13 -5.85 -15.60 6.35
CA PHE A 13 -6.36 -15.54 7.71
C PHE A 13 -7.73 -16.22 7.76
N SER A 14 -7.96 -17.03 8.79
CA SER A 14 -9.29 -17.57 9.09
C SER A 14 -10.28 -16.44 9.38
N GLU A 15 -11.58 -16.72 9.28
CA GLU A 15 -12.62 -15.72 9.60
C GLU A 15 -12.45 -15.10 10.99
N VAL A 16 -11.99 -15.89 11.97
CA VAL A 16 -11.76 -15.39 13.33
C VAL A 16 -10.53 -14.50 13.38
N GLU A 17 -9.42 -14.87 12.72
CA GLU A 17 -8.23 -14.04 12.62
C GLU A 17 -8.55 -12.71 11.91
N THR A 18 -9.32 -12.75 10.82
CA THR A 18 -9.77 -11.55 10.10
C THR A 18 -10.56 -10.60 11.01
N ARG A 19 -11.55 -11.11 11.77
CA ARG A 19 -12.29 -10.28 12.74
C ARG A 19 -11.39 -9.67 13.81
N VAL A 20 -10.40 -10.41 14.29
CA VAL A 20 -9.44 -9.90 15.29
C VAL A 20 -8.56 -8.80 14.69
N LEU A 21 -8.11 -8.94 13.45
CA LEU A 21 -7.32 -7.92 12.76
C LEU A 21 -8.15 -6.68 12.41
N ASP A 22 -9.43 -6.84 12.05
CA ASP A 22 -10.36 -5.72 11.85
C ASP A 22 -10.61 -4.95 13.15
N ALA A 23 -10.86 -5.66 14.23
CA ALA A 23 -10.95 -5.08 15.57
C ALA A 23 -9.65 -4.39 16.00
N THR A 24 -8.49 -4.94 15.61
CA THR A 24 -7.19 -4.30 15.85
C THR A 24 -7.07 -2.97 15.09
N LYS A 25 -7.48 -2.92 13.81
CA LYS A 25 -7.50 -1.68 13.02
C LYS A 25 -8.41 -0.63 13.67
N LEU A 26 -9.64 -1.02 14.05
CA LEU A 26 -10.58 -0.14 14.76
C LEU A 26 -10.02 0.37 16.09
N ALA A 27 -9.29 -0.48 16.82
CA ALA A 27 -8.65 -0.09 18.07
C ALA A 27 -7.54 0.95 17.84
N ILE A 28 -6.75 0.79 16.78
CA ILE A 28 -5.73 1.76 16.38
C ILE A 28 -6.36 3.09 15.99
N GLU A 29 -7.43 3.09 15.21
CA GLU A 29 -8.15 4.31 14.82
C GLU A 29 -8.72 5.05 16.04
N LYS A 30 -9.29 4.31 17.00
CA LYS A 30 -9.95 4.89 18.18
C LYS A 30 -8.98 5.39 19.25
N TRP A 31 -7.90 4.65 19.51
CA TRP A 31 -6.99 4.94 20.64
C TRP A 31 -5.56 5.29 20.21
N GLY A 32 -5.16 4.95 18.99
CA GLY A 32 -3.80 5.05 18.49
C GLY A 32 -2.95 3.82 18.82
N VAL A 33 -1.98 3.52 17.96
CA VAL A 33 -1.10 2.34 18.07
C VAL A 33 -0.46 2.20 19.45
N THR A 34 0.00 3.30 20.06
CA THR A 34 0.67 3.23 21.37
C THR A 34 -0.28 2.84 22.50
N ARG A 35 -1.54 3.29 22.48
CA ARG A 35 -2.45 3.21 23.64
C ARG A 35 -3.40 2.02 23.63
N PHE A 36 -3.75 1.47 22.46
CA PHE A 36 -4.65 0.32 22.45
C PHE A 36 -4.03 -0.91 23.14
N THR A 37 -4.89 -1.78 23.66
CA THR A 37 -4.54 -3.00 24.36
C THR A 37 -5.16 -4.22 23.70
N VAL A 38 -4.66 -5.42 24.02
CA VAL A 38 -5.29 -6.67 23.58
C VAL A 38 -6.70 -6.84 24.15
N ALA A 39 -7.01 -6.23 25.31
CA ALA A 39 -8.35 -6.25 25.88
C ALA A 39 -9.34 -5.47 24.99
N ASP A 40 -8.94 -4.29 24.49
CA ASP A 40 -9.76 -3.51 23.56
C ASP A 40 -10.09 -4.31 22.29
N VAL A 41 -9.11 -5.08 21.79
CA VAL A 41 -9.30 -5.97 20.63
C VAL A 41 -10.26 -7.12 20.96
N CYS A 42 -10.18 -7.70 22.16
CA CYS A 42 -11.15 -8.71 22.60
C CYS A 42 -12.57 -8.15 22.57
N ASP A 43 -12.77 -6.96 23.13
CA ASP A 43 -14.07 -6.30 23.25
C ASP A 43 -14.66 -5.95 21.86
N LEU A 44 -13.81 -5.52 20.92
CA LEU A 44 -14.23 -5.16 19.56
C LEU A 44 -14.45 -6.37 18.63
N SER A 45 -13.78 -7.49 18.88
CA SER A 45 -13.87 -8.69 18.03
C SER A 45 -14.84 -9.76 18.54
N ASP A 46 -15.32 -9.63 19.78
CA ASP A 46 -16.05 -10.67 20.52
C ASP A 46 -15.25 -12.00 20.60
N VAL A 47 -13.92 -11.89 20.71
CA VAL A 47 -13.00 -13.04 20.82
C VAL A 47 -12.32 -13.03 22.18
N SER A 48 -12.41 -14.15 22.89
CA SER A 48 -11.77 -14.29 24.20
C SER A 48 -10.26 -14.08 24.13
N ARG A 49 -9.68 -13.48 25.18
CA ARG A 49 -8.24 -13.26 25.33
C ARG A 49 -7.43 -14.55 25.10
N ALA A 50 -7.86 -15.67 25.69
CA ALA A 50 -7.18 -16.96 25.51
C ALA A 50 -7.11 -17.40 24.03
N THR A 51 -8.16 -17.09 23.25
CA THR A 51 -8.19 -17.40 21.81
C THR A 51 -7.27 -16.48 21.02
N ILE A 52 -7.26 -15.18 21.31
CA ILE A 52 -6.33 -14.22 20.67
C ILE A 52 -4.88 -14.62 20.93
N TYR A 53 -4.49 -14.90 22.18
CA TYR A 53 -3.10 -15.28 22.50
C TYR A 53 -2.69 -16.63 21.89
N ARG A 54 -3.64 -17.51 21.59
CA ARG A 54 -3.38 -18.77 20.86
C ARG A 54 -3.12 -18.54 19.37
N MET A 55 -3.85 -17.62 18.74
CA MET A 55 -3.69 -17.28 17.31
C MET A 55 -2.48 -16.36 17.08
N PHE A 56 -2.25 -15.42 18.01
CA PHE A 56 -1.21 -14.39 17.95
C PHE A 56 -0.32 -14.47 19.20
N PRO A 57 0.58 -15.48 19.29
CA PRO A 57 1.44 -15.69 20.45
C PRO A 57 2.51 -14.60 20.54
N GLY A 58 2.24 -13.60 21.36
CA GLY A 58 3.01 -12.34 21.43
C GLY A 58 2.11 -11.12 21.62
N GLY A 59 0.78 -11.31 21.52
CA GLY A 59 -0.21 -10.29 21.83
C GLY A 59 -0.12 -9.12 20.86
N LYS A 60 0.02 -7.92 21.41
CA LYS A 60 -0.05 -6.66 20.66
C LYS A 60 0.94 -6.58 19.49
N GLU A 61 2.19 -6.97 19.69
CA GLU A 61 3.22 -6.87 18.65
C GLU A 61 2.93 -7.81 17.47
N VAL A 62 2.57 -9.06 17.76
CA VAL A 62 2.23 -10.05 16.72
C VAL A 62 0.93 -9.68 16.01
N LEU A 63 -0.04 -9.06 16.70
CA LEU A 63 -1.24 -8.50 16.06
C LEU A 63 -0.88 -7.37 15.10
N LEU A 64 0.03 -6.47 15.49
CA LEU A 64 0.48 -5.38 14.65
C LEU A 64 1.23 -5.90 13.41
N GLU A 65 2.10 -6.89 13.58
CA GLU A 65 2.80 -7.53 12.45
C GLU A 65 1.84 -8.25 11.50
N ALA A 66 0.88 -9.01 12.04
CA ALA A 66 -0.12 -9.68 11.23
C ALA A 66 -1.02 -8.69 10.48
N LEU A 67 -1.45 -7.62 11.15
CA LEU A 67 -2.19 -6.52 10.51
C LEU A 67 -1.34 -5.85 9.43
N HIS A 68 -0.04 -5.66 9.66
CA HIS A 68 0.89 -5.10 8.69
C HIS A 68 0.92 -5.94 7.41
N VAL A 69 1.17 -7.25 7.54
CA VAL A 69 1.22 -8.16 6.40
C VAL A 69 -0.11 -8.15 5.63
N ARG A 70 -1.24 -8.16 6.35
CA ARG A 70 -2.57 -8.10 5.73
C ARG A 70 -2.80 -6.80 4.96
N SER A 71 -2.59 -5.65 5.60
CA SER A 71 -2.83 -4.33 5.01
C SER A 71 -1.97 -4.08 3.78
N LEU A 72 -0.70 -4.54 3.78
CA LEU A 72 0.16 -4.49 2.60
C LEU A 72 -0.41 -5.34 1.46
N GLY A 73 -0.83 -6.56 1.76
CA GLY A 73 -1.44 -7.45 0.77
C GLY A 73 -2.70 -6.85 0.16
N GLU A 74 -3.60 -6.32 0.99
CA GLU A 74 -4.83 -5.67 0.56
C GLU A 74 -4.57 -4.42 -0.30
N PHE A 75 -3.59 -3.59 0.09
CA PHE A 75 -3.21 -2.39 -0.67
C PHE A 75 -2.75 -2.74 -2.09
N PHE A 76 -1.81 -3.69 -2.23
CA PHE A 76 -1.30 -4.07 -3.54
C PHE A 76 -2.32 -4.88 -4.35
N THR A 77 -3.14 -5.71 -3.71
CA THR A 77 -4.25 -6.39 -4.41
C THR A 77 -5.20 -5.36 -5.00
N THR A 78 -5.65 -4.39 -4.21
CA THR A 78 -6.53 -3.31 -4.69
C THR A 78 -5.86 -2.48 -5.79
N LEU A 79 -4.56 -2.21 -5.66
CA LEU A 79 -3.81 -1.47 -6.67
C LEU A 79 -3.74 -2.23 -8.00
N LEU A 80 -3.42 -3.53 -7.96
CA LEU A 80 -3.35 -4.39 -9.14
C LEU A 80 -4.72 -4.58 -9.79
N ASP A 81 -5.77 -4.81 -9.00
CA ASP A 81 -7.16 -4.95 -9.50
C ASP A 81 -7.62 -3.68 -10.23
N ARG A 82 -7.21 -2.49 -9.75
CA ARG A 82 -7.51 -1.22 -10.41
C ARG A 82 -6.69 -1.00 -11.67
N ALA A 83 -5.45 -1.48 -11.68
CA ALA A 83 -4.58 -1.45 -12.84
C ALA A 83 -5.02 -2.43 -13.95
N GLU A 84 -5.72 -3.51 -13.58
CA GLU A 84 -6.19 -4.53 -14.52
C GLU A 84 -7.08 -3.94 -15.62
N GLY A 85 -6.89 -4.43 -16.85
CA GLY A 85 -7.66 -3.98 -18.02
C GLY A 85 -7.37 -2.54 -18.44
N ALA A 86 -6.22 -1.97 -18.05
CA ALA A 86 -5.73 -0.72 -18.60
C ALA A 86 -5.53 -0.83 -20.12
N LYS A 87 -5.98 0.19 -20.86
CA LYS A 87 -5.98 0.18 -22.34
C LYS A 87 -4.75 0.85 -22.94
N SER A 88 -3.97 1.54 -22.12
CA SER A 88 -2.75 2.24 -22.51
C SER A 88 -1.88 2.47 -21.27
N LEU A 89 -0.63 2.86 -21.49
CA LEU A 89 0.25 3.27 -20.41
C LEU A 89 -0.32 4.45 -19.61
N GLU A 90 -0.89 5.46 -20.28
CA GLU A 90 -1.53 6.59 -19.59
C GLU A 90 -2.66 6.11 -18.66
N ASP A 91 -3.54 5.24 -19.16
CA ASP A 91 -4.66 4.67 -18.40
C ASP A 91 -4.15 3.87 -17.19
N LEU A 92 -3.14 3.01 -17.38
CA LEU A 92 -2.50 2.26 -16.31
C LEU A 92 -1.96 3.17 -15.20
N LEU A 93 -1.22 4.22 -15.58
CA LEU A 93 -0.61 5.16 -14.65
C LEU A 93 -1.66 6.00 -13.92
N VAL A 94 -2.69 6.48 -14.60
CA VAL A 94 -3.79 7.23 -13.97
C VAL A 94 -4.47 6.38 -12.90
N ARG A 95 -4.89 5.16 -13.26
CA ARG A 95 -5.57 4.25 -12.32
C ARG A 95 -4.68 3.90 -11.12
N SER A 96 -3.40 3.63 -11.36
CA SER A 96 -2.45 3.26 -10.31
C SER A 96 -2.18 4.42 -9.35
N ILE A 97 -1.91 5.63 -9.87
CA ILE A 97 -1.64 6.82 -9.05
C ILE A 97 -2.87 7.19 -8.22
N VAL A 98 -4.06 7.23 -8.83
CA VAL A 98 -5.30 7.57 -8.12
C VAL A 98 -5.61 6.55 -7.03
N SER A 99 -5.49 5.26 -7.34
CA SER A 99 -5.71 4.19 -6.37
C SER A 99 -4.73 4.28 -5.19
N ALA A 100 -3.43 4.40 -5.47
CA ALA A 100 -2.42 4.49 -4.43
C ALA A 100 -2.59 5.75 -3.56
N SER A 101 -2.77 6.92 -4.17
CA SER A 101 -2.95 8.19 -3.45
C SER A 101 -4.23 8.23 -2.61
N SER A 102 -5.32 7.64 -3.10
CA SER A 102 -6.59 7.61 -2.36
C SER A 102 -6.46 6.69 -1.14
N GLN A 103 -5.93 5.48 -1.32
CA GLN A 103 -5.71 4.54 -0.22
C GLN A 103 -4.78 5.10 0.86
N LEU A 104 -3.68 5.75 0.47
CA LEU A 104 -2.77 6.39 1.43
C LEU A 104 -3.43 7.54 2.20
N ARG A 105 -4.29 8.33 1.54
CA ARG A 105 -5.04 9.42 2.17
C ARG A 105 -6.07 8.90 3.16
N ASP A 106 -6.80 7.86 2.78
CA ASP A 106 -7.88 7.28 3.59
C ASP A 106 -7.34 6.48 4.78
N ASP A 107 -6.10 5.98 4.69
CA ASP A 107 -5.45 5.19 5.72
C ASP A 107 -4.01 5.66 6.00
N THR A 108 -3.88 6.62 6.93
CA THR A 108 -2.56 7.10 7.36
C THR A 108 -1.74 6.01 8.07
N HIS A 109 -2.40 5.00 8.66
CA HIS A 109 -1.71 3.89 9.30
C HIS A 109 -1.06 2.97 8.27
N LEU A 110 -1.75 2.70 7.16
CA LEU A 110 -1.20 2.01 6.00
C LEU A 110 0.06 2.73 5.46
N ALA A 111 0.03 4.06 5.39
CA ALA A 111 1.20 4.83 4.94
C ALA A 111 2.41 4.65 5.88
N MET A 112 2.19 4.62 7.21
CA MET A 112 3.25 4.32 8.17
C MET A 112 3.73 2.87 8.07
N MET A 113 2.82 1.91 7.86
CA MET A 113 3.15 0.49 7.68
C MET A 113 4.06 0.28 6.47
N LEU A 114 3.70 0.82 5.30
CA LEU A 114 4.51 0.76 4.08
C LEU A 114 5.96 1.25 4.27
N ALA A 115 6.18 2.19 5.20
CA ALA A 115 7.50 2.71 5.53
C ALA A 115 8.35 1.79 6.45
N THR A 116 7.84 0.64 6.89
CA THR A 116 8.47 -0.20 7.94
C THR A 116 8.70 -1.65 7.49
N GLU A 117 9.59 -2.38 8.16
CA GLU A 117 9.76 -3.83 7.95
C GLU A 117 8.81 -4.64 8.84
N PRO A 118 8.31 -5.80 8.36
CA PRO A 118 7.72 -6.80 9.24
C PRO A 118 8.68 -7.15 10.39
N GLY A 119 8.17 -7.15 11.62
CA GLY A 119 8.97 -7.42 12.83
C GLY A 119 9.77 -6.23 13.38
N THR A 120 9.67 -5.03 12.77
CA THR A 120 10.26 -3.79 13.30
C THR A 120 9.17 -2.89 13.89
N THR A 121 9.48 -2.19 14.98
CA THR A 121 8.58 -1.17 15.55
C THR A 121 8.25 -0.10 14.51
N LEU A 122 7.03 0.44 14.55
CA LEU A 122 6.55 1.53 13.70
C LEU A 122 7.53 2.72 13.71
N MET A 123 8.41 2.77 12.71
CA MET A 123 9.30 3.89 12.49
C MET A 123 8.51 5.02 11.83
N GLN A 124 8.83 6.25 12.19
CA GLN A 124 8.36 7.44 11.49
C GLN A 124 8.77 7.38 10.01
N PHE A 125 8.27 8.29 9.16
CA PHE A 125 8.74 8.42 7.78
C PHE A 125 10.23 8.82 7.74
N THR A 126 11.11 7.83 7.90
CA THR A 126 12.56 7.98 7.76
C THR A 126 12.94 7.89 6.29
N ILE A 127 14.14 8.37 5.95
CA ILE A 127 14.69 8.27 4.59
C ILE A 127 14.70 6.80 4.12
N ASP A 128 15.08 5.88 5.01
CA ASP A 128 15.10 4.44 4.73
C ASP A 128 13.70 3.86 4.51
N GLY A 129 12.73 4.31 5.31
CA GLY A 129 11.33 3.89 5.18
C GLY A 129 10.71 4.35 3.86
N LEU A 130 10.92 5.61 3.45
CA LEU A 130 10.45 6.11 2.16
C LEU A 130 11.08 5.37 0.99
N SER A 131 12.37 5.04 1.08
CA SER A 131 13.08 4.27 0.06
C SER A 131 12.51 2.86 -0.10
N ARG A 132 11.97 2.27 0.98
CA ARG A 132 11.28 0.98 0.93
C ARG A 132 9.98 1.07 0.16
N ILE A 133 9.13 2.05 0.44
CA ILE A 133 7.85 2.22 -0.27
C ILE A 133 8.08 2.26 -1.78
N VAL A 134 9.09 3.03 -2.21
CA VAL A 134 9.47 3.14 -3.63
C VAL A 134 9.89 1.78 -4.21
N ARG A 135 10.72 1.02 -3.49
CA ARG A 135 11.16 -0.31 -3.92
C ARG A 135 9.98 -1.28 -4.08
N VAL A 136 9.10 -1.33 -3.08
CA VAL A 136 7.93 -2.21 -3.13
C VAL A 136 7.00 -1.78 -4.27
N ALA A 137 6.76 -0.49 -4.47
CA ALA A 137 5.99 -0.01 -5.62
C ALA A 137 6.61 -0.46 -6.96
N ALA A 138 7.94 -0.39 -7.09
CA ALA A 138 8.65 -0.89 -8.28
C ALA A 138 8.44 -2.39 -8.50
N ASP A 139 8.59 -3.21 -7.45
CA ASP A 139 8.44 -4.66 -7.55
C ASP A 139 7.05 -5.09 -8.06
N TYR A 140 5.99 -4.34 -7.72
CA TYR A 140 4.62 -4.64 -8.12
C TYR A 140 4.18 -3.96 -9.43
N LEU A 141 4.55 -2.69 -9.66
CA LEU A 141 4.04 -1.91 -10.79
C LEU A 141 4.95 -1.94 -12.02
N ALA A 142 6.27 -2.06 -11.86
CA ALA A 142 7.18 -2.08 -13.00
C ALA A 142 6.90 -3.23 -13.97
N PRO A 143 6.54 -4.46 -13.54
CA PRO A 143 6.13 -5.51 -14.46
C PRO A 143 4.93 -5.15 -15.34
N LEU A 144 3.95 -4.41 -14.80
CA LEU A 144 2.77 -3.96 -15.56
C LEU A 144 3.14 -2.87 -16.56
N VAL A 145 3.99 -1.91 -16.14
CA VAL A 145 4.46 -0.84 -17.02
C VAL A 145 5.38 -1.38 -18.12
N ALA A 146 6.13 -2.45 -17.85
CA ALA A 146 7.01 -3.11 -18.82
C ALA A 146 6.25 -3.81 -19.96
N GLU A 147 4.91 -3.91 -19.90
CA GLU A 147 4.09 -4.32 -21.04
C GLU A 147 4.01 -3.22 -22.12
N PHE A 148 4.30 -1.96 -21.75
CA PHE A 148 4.23 -0.79 -22.64
C PHE A 148 5.59 -0.15 -22.94
N LEU A 149 6.59 -0.38 -22.09
CA LEU A 149 7.93 0.23 -22.17
C LEU A 149 9.02 -0.83 -22.00
N PRO A 150 10.24 -0.61 -22.50
CA PRO A 150 11.35 -1.47 -22.13
C PRO A 150 11.58 -1.41 -20.60
N LYS A 151 12.04 -2.52 -20.04
CA LYS A 151 12.08 -2.74 -18.58
C LYS A 151 12.81 -1.62 -17.82
N ARG A 152 13.91 -1.10 -18.37
CA ARG A 152 14.71 -0.07 -17.71
C ARG A 152 13.94 1.24 -17.55
N GLU A 153 13.20 1.63 -18.59
CA GLU A 153 12.35 2.81 -18.62
C GLU A 153 11.13 2.60 -17.71
N ALA A 154 10.55 1.41 -17.69
CA ALA A 154 9.48 1.04 -16.76
C ALA A 154 9.91 1.16 -15.29
N ASP A 155 11.05 0.57 -14.93
CA ASP A 155 11.63 0.63 -13.59
C ASP A 155 11.84 2.09 -13.18
N ALA A 156 12.48 2.90 -14.03
CA ALA A 156 12.76 4.31 -13.75
C ALA A 156 11.47 5.15 -13.62
N LEU A 157 10.49 4.93 -14.48
CA LEU A 157 9.23 5.66 -14.47
C LEU A 157 8.43 5.37 -13.20
N VAL A 158 8.32 4.10 -12.80
CA VAL A 158 7.64 3.72 -11.56
C VAL A 158 8.35 4.29 -10.36
N GLU A 159 9.69 4.27 -10.33
CA GLU A 159 10.48 4.83 -9.25
C GLU A 159 10.23 6.33 -9.03
N VAL A 160 10.14 7.11 -10.12
CA VAL A 160 9.84 8.55 -10.07
C VAL A 160 8.40 8.79 -9.63
N LEU A 161 7.43 8.08 -10.22
CA LEU A 161 6.01 8.27 -9.90
C LEU A 161 5.68 7.86 -8.46
N ALA A 162 6.29 6.78 -7.95
CA ALA A 162 6.15 6.38 -6.56
C ALA A 162 6.64 7.47 -5.60
N ARG A 163 7.79 8.11 -5.90
CA ARG A 163 8.27 9.24 -5.11
C ARG A 163 7.33 10.44 -5.15
N LEU A 164 6.74 10.74 -6.29
CA LEU A 164 5.77 11.83 -6.41
C LEU A 164 4.49 11.54 -5.62
N VAL A 165 3.97 10.31 -5.69
CA VAL A 165 2.81 9.87 -4.89
C VAL A 165 3.08 10.05 -3.40
N ILE A 166 4.22 9.55 -2.91
CA ILE A 166 4.60 9.69 -1.50
C ILE A 166 4.79 11.17 -1.14
N SER A 167 5.48 11.95 -1.99
CA SER A 167 5.71 13.37 -1.73
C SER A 167 4.41 14.15 -1.65
N TYR A 168 3.44 13.90 -2.53
CA TYR A 168 2.16 14.61 -2.55
C TYR A 168 1.19 14.11 -1.49
N PHE A 169 1.39 12.88 -1.00
CA PHE A 169 0.74 12.41 0.20
C PHE A 169 1.25 13.14 1.45
N LEU A 170 2.58 13.21 1.64
CA LEU A 170 3.19 13.85 2.81
C LEU A 170 3.06 15.37 2.81
N THR A 171 3.22 15.97 1.63
CA THR A 171 3.16 17.42 1.41
C THR A 171 2.24 17.69 0.22
N PRO A 172 0.92 17.83 0.45
CA PRO A 172 -0.06 18.04 -0.60
C PRO A 172 0.26 19.23 -1.50
N SER A 173 0.15 19.01 -2.81
CA SER A 173 0.30 20.06 -3.81
C SER A 173 -0.95 20.92 -3.90
N GLN A 174 -0.78 22.23 -4.09
CA GLN A 174 -1.89 23.15 -4.40
C GLN A 174 -2.33 23.09 -5.87
N HIS A 175 -1.51 22.47 -6.73
CA HIS A 175 -1.72 22.46 -8.18
C HIS A 175 -2.23 21.12 -8.72
N PHE A 176 -1.94 20.03 -8.01
CA PHE A 176 -2.26 18.68 -8.44
C PHE A 176 -2.85 17.88 -7.27
N ASP A 177 -4.04 17.33 -7.51
CA ASP A 177 -4.65 16.35 -6.64
C ASP A 177 -4.46 14.95 -7.25
N PHE A 178 -3.64 14.12 -6.62
CA PHE A 178 -3.39 12.75 -7.10
C PHE A 178 -4.50 11.77 -6.73
N THR A 179 -5.53 12.19 -5.99
CA THR A 179 -6.75 11.38 -5.79
C THR A 179 -7.81 11.62 -6.86
N ASN A 180 -7.53 12.48 -7.85
CA ASN A 180 -8.46 12.84 -8.91
C ASN A 180 -7.90 12.46 -10.29
N GLU A 181 -8.65 11.64 -11.04
CA GLU A 181 -8.23 11.13 -12.35
C GLU A 181 -7.94 12.23 -13.38
N ALA A 182 -8.77 13.28 -13.44
CA ALA A 182 -8.58 14.36 -14.41
C ALA A 182 -7.31 15.18 -14.09
N SER A 183 -7.03 15.39 -12.81
CA SER A 183 -5.81 16.03 -12.32
C SER A 183 -4.56 15.20 -12.65
N VAL A 184 -4.59 13.88 -12.41
CA VAL A 184 -3.48 12.98 -12.75
C VAL A 184 -3.27 12.91 -14.27
N THR A 185 -4.34 12.79 -15.04
CA THR A 185 -4.27 12.80 -16.52
C THR A 185 -3.61 14.07 -17.03
N LYS A 186 -4.01 15.24 -16.51
CA LYS A 186 -3.40 16.52 -16.85
C LYS A 186 -1.92 16.55 -16.45
N PHE A 187 -1.58 16.11 -15.24
CA PHE A 187 -0.21 16.04 -14.77
C PHE A 187 0.67 15.21 -15.71
N LEU A 188 0.24 13.99 -16.04
CA LEU A 188 0.97 13.08 -16.93
C LEU A 188 1.16 13.70 -18.31
N ARG A 189 0.10 14.17 -18.98
CA ARG A 189 0.20 14.74 -20.33
C ARG A 189 1.08 15.97 -20.43
N THR A 190 1.13 16.79 -19.39
CA THR A 190 1.89 18.04 -19.39
C THR A 190 3.34 17.85 -18.98
N ASN A 191 3.64 16.92 -18.06
CA ASN A 191 4.94 16.84 -17.40
C ASN A 191 5.70 15.54 -17.67
N ILE A 192 5.02 14.49 -18.11
CA ILE A 192 5.62 13.19 -18.42
C ILE A 192 5.44 12.94 -19.92
N ASN A 193 6.52 12.89 -20.68
CA ASN A 193 6.44 12.61 -22.12
C ASN A 193 6.24 11.11 -22.40
N ILE A 194 5.06 10.59 -22.02
CA ILE A 194 4.70 9.17 -22.17
C ILE A 194 4.79 8.73 -23.63
N ASN A 195 4.50 9.62 -24.58
CA ASN A 195 4.51 9.32 -26.01
C ASN A 195 5.92 9.15 -26.60
N GLU A 196 6.94 9.84 -26.08
CA GLU A 196 8.33 9.60 -26.51
C GLU A 196 8.91 8.31 -25.95
N LEU A 197 8.47 7.89 -24.75
CA LEU A 197 8.96 6.66 -24.11
C LEU A 197 8.54 5.38 -24.87
N ILE A 198 7.40 5.40 -25.56
CA ILE A 198 6.86 4.25 -26.31
C ILE A 198 7.53 4.12 -27.70
N ASN A 199 8.16 5.17 -28.21
CA ASN A 199 8.67 5.24 -29.59
C ASN A 199 10.19 4.97 -29.72
N ASN A 200 10.86 4.56 -28.65
CA ASN A 200 12.27 4.11 -28.63
C ASN A 200 12.36 2.62 -28.30
#